data_AF-A0A9D1F7G7-F1
#
_entry.id   AF-A0A9D1F7G7-F1
#
_cell.length_a   1.000
_cell.length_b   1.000
_cell.length_c   1.000
_cell.angle_alpha   90.00
_cell.angle_beta   90.00
_cell.angle_gamma   90.00
#
_symmetry.space_group_name_H-M   'P 1'
#
loop_
_entity.id
_entity.type
_entity.pdbx_description
1 polymer ?
#
loop_
_entity_poly.entity_id
_entity_poly.type
_entity_poly.pdbx_seq_one_letter_code
_entity_poly.pdbx_strand_id
1 'polypeptide(L)'
;MKIRCVWEHNGDDSLLYAANFIGAFTRGPSLDTAIHKMPCEIQSYLKWKGESAPGVFEVEIVQQSSSGLSISDADSDVLFEDERMALHLPEYLELKSLALKSARDFLTLYRSIPDKDRSCLPARSTFYGQIPRTALEMYEHTKNVNNYYFGEIGVPADNKGTILECREHGFALLEDQPHFLDNHTYSGSYGEEWS
;
A
#
# COMPACT_ATOMS: atom_id res chain seq x y z
N MET A 1 9.95 15.99 13.13
CA MET A 1 8.70 15.20 13.05
C MET A 1 9.07 13.74 13.09
N LYS A 2 8.42 12.95 13.94
CA LYS A 2 8.70 11.51 14.03
C LYS A 2 8.00 10.74 12.92
N ILE A 3 8.71 9.81 12.30
CA ILE A 3 8.22 8.83 11.35
C ILE A 3 8.20 7.49 12.11
N ARG A 4 7.01 7.05 12.51
CA ARG A 4 6.81 5.78 13.22
C ARG A 4 6.86 4.67 12.18
N CYS A 5 7.86 3.80 12.26
CA CYS A 5 8.11 2.82 11.23
C CYS A 5 7.90 1.38 11.72
N VAL A 6 7.27 0.58 10.86
CA VAL A 6 7.20 -0.88 10.98
C VAL A 6 8.28 -1.47 10.09
N TRP A 7 9.20 -2.23 10.67
CA TRP A 7 10.31 -2.85 9.97
C TRP A 7 10.03 -4.33 9.75
N GLU A 8 9.84 -4.73 8.50
CA GLU A 8 9.80 -6.13 8.09
C GLU A 8 11.13 -6.49 7.42
N HIS A 9 11.68 -7.67 7.75
CA HIS A 9 12.98 -8.06 7.23
C HIS A 9 13.17 -9.58 7.06
N ASN A 10 14.01 -9.95 6.10
CA ASN A 10 14.54 -11.29 5.94
C ASN A 10 16.07 -11.20 5.90
N GLY A 11 16.71 -11.51 7.03
CA GLY A 11 18.12 -11.16 7.24
C GLY A 11 18.30 -9.64 7.21
N ASP A 12 19.19 -9.15 6.35
CA ASP A 12 19.48 -7.72 6.18
C ASP A 12 18.51 -7.01 5.21
N ASP A 13 17.85 -7.75 4.32
CA ASP A 13 16.87 -7.19 3.39
C ASP A 13 15.72 -6.58 4.19
N SER A 14 15.47 -5.29 3.97
CA SER A 14 14.62 -4.47 4.83
C SER A 14 13.55 -3.75 4.02
N LEU A 15 12.31 -3.87 4.49
CA LEU A 15 11.15 -3.11 4.06
C LEU A 15 10.63 -2.34 5.28
N LEU A 16 10.53 -1.02 5.12
CA LEU A 16 10.28 -0.10 6.22
C LEU A 16 9.06 0.76 5.89
N TYR A 17 7.93 0.45 6.50
CA TYR A 17 6.66 1.16 6.33
C TYR A 17 6.54 2.30 7.32
N ALA A 18 5.95 3.43 6.91
CA ALA A 18 5.61 4.52 7.81
C ALA A 18 4.17 4.40 8.32
N ALA A 19 3.98 3.90 9.54
CA ALA A 19 2.67 3.67 10.15
C ALA A 19 1.83 4.97 10.24
N ASN A 20 2.48 6.12 10.44
CA ASN A 20 1.80 7.42 10.50
C ASN A 20 1.72 8.18 9.16
N PHE A 21 2.15 7.54 8.07
CA PHE A 21 2.04 8.03 6.68
C PHE A 21 1.66 6.84 5.78
N ILE A 22 0.43 6.35 5.94
CA ILE A 22 -0.01 5.08 5.35
C ILE A 22 0.30 4.99 3.85
N GLY A 23 0.81 3.84 3.43
CA GLY A 23 1.25 3.59 2.04
C GLY A 23 2.63 4.11 1.68
N ALA A 24 3.25 4.97 2.51
CA ALA A 24 4.65 5.35 2.34
C ALA A 24 5.58 4.29 2.92
N PHE A 25 6.59 3.88 2.15
CA PHE A 25 7.57 2.90 2.60
C PHE A 25 8.90 3.10 1.89
N THR A 26 9.96 2.55 2.48
CA THR A 26 11.26 2.45 1.84
C THR A 26 11.80 1.04 1.94
N ARG A 27 12.75 0.72 1.07
CA ARG A 27 13.43 -0.57 1.08
C ARG A 27 14.92 -0.44 0.85
N GLY A 28 15.67 -1.41 1.34
CA GLY A 28 17.11 -1.47 1.15
C GLY A 28 17.70 -2.82 1.54
N PRO A 29 18.95 -3.11 1.12
CA PRO A 29 19.68 -4.31 1.52
C PRO A 29 20.13 -4.26 2.99
N SER A 30 19.75 -3.22 3.74
CA SER A 30 19.98 -3.06 5.17
C SER A 30 18.95 -2.09 5.75
N LEU A 31 18.70 -2.19 7.06
CA LEU A 31 17.84 -1.26 7.80
C LEU A 31 18.34 0.18 7.66
N ASP A 32 19.64 0.42 7.82
CA ASP A 32 20.24 1.77 7.68
C ASP A 32 19.93 2.39 6.31
N THR A 33 19.99 1.58 5.25
CA THR A 33 19.70 2.05 3.89
C THR A 33 18.22 2.42 3.73
N ALA A 34 17.30 1.65 4.33
CA ALA A 34 15.89 1.98 4.33
C ALA A 34 15.62 3.27 5.14
N ILE A 35 16.13 3.36 6.38
CA ILE A 35 16.02 4.54 7.25
C ILE A 35 16.51 5.81 6.53
N HIS A 36 17.66 5.75 5.86
CA HIS A 36 18.23 6.92 5.16
C HIS A 36 17.32 7.47 4.06
N LYS A 37 16.46 6.64 3.46
CA LYS A 37 15.53 7.04 2.40
C LYS A 37 14.22 7.63 2.94
N MET A 38 13.83 7.31 4.18
CA MET A 38 12.53 7.71 4.74
C MET A 38 12.25 9.22 4.68
N PRO A 39 13.18 10.12 5.00
CA PRO A 39 12.91 11.55 4.92
C PRO A 39 12.49 12.01 3.51
N CYS A 40 13.13 11.48 2.46
CA CYS A 40 12.78 11.81 1.07
C CYS A 40 11.41 11.24 0.68
N GLU A 41 11.09 10.04 1.17
CA GLU A 41 9.79 9.40 0.94
C GLU A 41 8.67 10.22 1.59
N ILE A 42 8.80 10.60 2.86
CA ILE A 42 7.78 11.40 3.56
C ILE A 42 7.62 12.79 2.96
N GLN A 43 8.71 13.42 2.50
CA GLN A 43 8.62 14.68 1.76
C GLN A 43 7.79 14.53 0.47
N SER A 44 7.97 13.43 -0.25
CA SER A 44 7.23 13.12 -1.47
C SER A 44 5.76 12.84 -1.18
N TYR A 45 5.48 12.05 -0.14
CA TYR A 45 4.13 11.78 0.35
C TYR A 45 3.38 13.06 0.74
N LEU A 46 3.98 13.92 1.56
CA LEU A 46 3.36 15.17 2.00
C LEU A 46 3.09 16.11 0.82
N LYS A 47 4.04 16.21 -0.13
CA LYS A 47 3.84 16.97 -1.36
C LYS A 47 2.68 16.42 -2.20
N TRP A 48 2.57 15.10 -2.33
CA TRP A 48 1.44 14.45 -3.02
C TRP A 48 0.11 14.72 -2.31
N LYS A 49 0.10 14.69 -0.97
CA LYS A 49 -1.05 15.03 -0.14
C LYS A 49 -1.44 16.52 -0.21
N GLY A 50 -0.51 17.39 -0.63
CA GLY A 50 -0.70 18.85 -0.68
C GLY A 50 -0.32 19.56 0.62
N GLU A 51 0.45 18.90 1.47
CA GLU A 51 0.89 19.38 2.78
C GLU A 51 2.35 19.82 2.75
N SER A 52 2.74 20.70 3.67
CA SER A 52 4.12 21.13 3.83
C SER A 52 4.93 20.12 4.64
N ALA A 53 6.11 19.75 4.12
CA ALA A 53 7.06 18.94 4.87
C ALA A 53 7.83 19.80 5.90
N PRO A 54 7.96 19.34 7.17
CA PRO A 54 8.89 19.96 8.10
C PRO A 54 10.34 19.74 7.65
N GLY A 55 11.26 20.62 8.07
CA GLY A 55 12.67 20.54 7.69
C GLY A 55 13.47 19.41 8.36
N VAL A 56 12.92 18.76 9.40
CA VAL A 56 13.62 17.71 10.17
C VAL A 56 12.70 16.52 10.42
N PHE A 57 13.18 15.35 10.02
CA PHE A 57 12.55 14.05 10.24
C PHE A 57 13.43 13.19 11.14
N GLU A 58 12.78 12.41 12.00
CA GLU A 58 13.42 11.43 12.87
C GLU A 58 12.68 10.11 12.69
N VAL A 59 13.41 9.03 12.42
CA VAL A 59 12.82 7.69 12.25
C VAL A 59 12.81 6.98 13.60
N GLU A 60 11.67 6.42 13.95
CA GLU A 60 11.45 5.64 15.16
C GLU A 60 10.88 4.28 14.76
N ILE A 61 11.59 3.19 15.07
CA ILE A 61 11.08 1.83 14.84
C ILE A 61 10.09 1.51 15.97
N VAL A 62 8.82 1.28 15.61
CA VAL A 62 7.74 0.99 16.57
C VAL A 62 7.32 -0.48 16.57
N GLN A 63 7.65 -1.22 15.51
CA GLN A 63 7.38 -2.65 15.37
C GLN A 63 8.45 -3.28 14.47
N GLN A 64 8.83 -4.52 14.78
CA GLN A 64 9.75 -5.33 14.00
C GLN A 64 9.12 -6.69 13.71
N SER A 65 9.19 -7.13 12.45
CA SER A 65 8.73 -8.45 11.99
C SER A 65 9.83 -9.14 11.20
N SER A 66 10.19 -10.36 11.61
CA SER A 66 11.11 -11.22 10.84
C SER A 66 10.29 -12.12 9.95
N SER A 67 10.55 -12.08 8.65
CA SER A 67 9.80 -12.82 7.64
C SER A 67 10.71 -13.77 6.84
N GLY A 68 10.12 -14.86 6.34
CA GLY A 68 10.77 -15.77 5.39
C GLY A 68 10.57 -15.36 3.93
N LEU A 69 9.81 -14.29 3.69
CA LEU A 69 9.44 -13.80 2.36
C LEU A 69 10.62 -13.18 1.61
N SER A 70 10.44 -12.97 0.31
CA SER A 70 11.43 -12.30 -0.54
C SER A 70 11.32 -10.79 -0.40
N ILE A 71 11.72 -10.25 0.78
CA ILE A 71 11.63 -8.82 1.11
C ILE A 71 12.29 -7.92 0.06
N SER A 72 13.36 -8.37 -0.59
CA SER A 72 14.00 -7.64 -1.70
C SER A 72 13.10 -7.43 -2.92
N ASP A 73 12.10 -8.29 -3.13
CA ASP A 73 11.05 -8.16 -4.13
C ASP A 73 9.83 -7.34 -3.64
N ALA A 74 9.92 -6.76 -2.43
CA ALA A 74 8.83 -6.06 -1.73
C ALA A 74 7.61 -6.95 -1.45
N ASP A 75 7.87 -8.25 -1.26
CA ASP A 75 6.94 -9.19 -0.67
C ASP A 75 6.82 -8.90 0.84
N SER A 76 5.61 -9.03 1.39
CA SER A 76 5.27 -8.58 2.75
C SER A 76 4.03 -9.28 3.28
N ASP A 77 4.07 -9.66 4.56
CA ASP A 77 2.93 -10.22 5.30
C ASP A 77 2.75 -9.59 6.70
N VAL A 78 3.44 -8.48 6.97
CA VAL A 78 3.34 -7.82 8.28
C VAL A 78 2.00 -7.10 8.44
N LEU A 79 1.24 -7.47 9.47
CA LEU A 79 0.11 -6.69 9.96
C LEU A 79 0.59 -5.72 11.04
N PHE A 80 0.24 -4.44 10.94
CA PHE A 80 0.69 -3.47 11.95
C PHE A 80 -0.12 -3.68 13.24
N GLU A 81 0.51 -3.56 14.40
CA GLU A 81 -0.21 -3.77 15.67
C GLU A 81 -1.37 -2.77 15.86
N ASP A 82 -1.18 -1.53 15.39
CA ASP A 82 -2.23 -0.50 15.42
C ASP A 82 -3.40 -0.84 14.46
N GLU A 83 -3.17 -1.65 13.42
CA GLU A 83 -4.19 -2.11 12.46
C GLU A 83 -5.07 -3.25 13.01
N ARG A 84 -4.79 -3.78 14.21
CA ARG A 84 -5.66 -4.76 14.88
C ARG A 84 -6.77 -4.11 15.71
N MET A 85 -6.71 -2.79 15.86
CA MET A 85 -7.63 -2.02 16.70
C MET A 85 -8.80 -1.50 15.86
N ALA A 86 -9.98 -1.42 16.48
CA ALA A 86 -11.14 -0.81 15.87
C ALA A 86 -10.86 0.63 15.43
N LEU A 87 -11.31 0.98 14.23
CA LEU A 87 -11.16 2.31 13.66
C LEU A 87 -12.22 3.27 14.21
N HIS A 88 -11.80 4.48 14.53
CA HIS A 88 -12.76 5.56 14.73
C HIS A 88 -13.24 6.10 13.39
N LEU A 89 -14.52 6.47 13.29
CA LEU A 89 -15.10 6.97 12.02
C LEU A 89 -14.27 8.10 11.36
N PRO A 90 -13.75 9.12 12.08
CA PRO A 90 -12.93 10.15 11.44
C PRO A 90 -11.61 9.62 10.86
N GLU A 91 -10.99 8.66 11.53
CA GLU A 91 -9.76 8.01 11.08
C GLU A 91 -10.02 7.18 9.82
N TYR A 92 -11.07 6.35 9.85
CA TYR A 92 -11.53 5.60 8.68
C TYR A 92 -11.78 6.52 7.48
N LEU A 93 -12.48 7.64 7.67
CA LEU A 93 -12.80 8.58 6.58
C LEU A 93 -11.54 9.22 5.98
N GLU A 94 -10.52 9.52 6.79
CA GLU A 94 -9.22 10.02 6.31
C GLU A 94 -8.49 8.95 5.49
N LEU A 95 -8.43 7.71 5.98
CA LEU A 95 -7.81 6.58 5.27
C LEU A 95 -8.51 6.28 3.93
N LYS A 96 -9.85 6.24 3.94
CA LYS A 96 -10.66 6.10 2.73
C LYS A 96 -10.41 7.23 1.75
N SER A 97 -10.33 8.48 2.23
CA SER A 97 -10.03 9.65 1.39
C SER A 97 -8.67 9.52 0.70
N LEU A 98 -7.64 9.07 1.42
CA LEU A 98 -6.29 8.82 0.88
C LEU A 98 -6.30 7.70 -0.18
N ALA A 99 -6.98 6.59 0.09
CA ALA A 99 -7.10 5.47 -0.85
C ALA A 99 -7.81 5.90 -2.16
N LEU A 100 -8.91 6.65 -2.05
CA LEU A 100 -9.65 7.18 -3.21
C LEU A 100 -8.86 8.24 -3.97
N LYS A 101 -8.11 9.10 -3.26
CA LYS A 101 -7.19 10.06 -3.89
C LYS A 101 -6.11 9.34 -4.69
N SER A 102 -5.50 8.29 -4.12
CA SER A 102 -4.49 7.47 -4.80
C SER A 102 -5.05 6.87 -6.09
N ALA A 103 -6.24 6.26 -6.05
CA ALA A 103 -6.90 5.70 -7.24
C ALA A 103 -7.18 6.78 -8.31
N ARG A 104 -7.63 7.98 -7.91
CA ARG A 104 -7.90 9.10 -8.81
C ARG A 104 -6.64 9.62 -9.48
N ASP A 105 -5.58 9.82 -8.71
CA ASP A 105 -4.31 10.35 -9.21
C ASP A 105 -3.62 9.32 -10.12
N PHE A 106 -3.66 8.03 -9.75
CA PHE A 106 -3.16 6.94 -10.58
C PHE A 106 -3.93 6.85 -11.91
N LEU A 107 -5.26 6.95 -11.89
CA LEU A 107 -6.08 6.99 -13.10
C LEU A 107 -5.75 8.20 -13.99
N THR A 108 -5.51 9.36 -13.37
CA THR A 108 -5.12 10.59 -14.07
C THR A 108 -3.76 10.42 -14.76
N LEU A 109 -2.77 9.86 -14.05
CA LEU A 109 -1.46 9.55 -14.61
C LEU A 109 -1.58 8.57 -15.79
N TYR A 110 -2.29 7.46 -15.62
CA TYR A 110 -2.50 6.48 -16.69
C TYR A 110 -3.15 7.10 -17.94
N ARG A 111 -4.19 7.94 -17.75
CA ARG A 111 -4.87 8.62 -18.86
C ARG A 111 -3.96 9.61 -19.60
N SER A 112 -3.02 10.23 -18.89
CA SER A 112 -2.06 11.18 -19.48
C SER A 112 -1.03 10.55 -20.41
N ILE A 113 -0.83 9.22 -20.34
CA ILE A 113 0.15 8.50 -21.15
C ILE A 113 -0.41 8.30 -22.58
N PRO A 114 0.24 8.85 -23.63
CA PRO A 114 -0.28 8.79 -25.00
C PRO A 114 -0.32 7.38 -25.58
N ASP A 115 0.76 6.62 -25.44
CA ASP A 115 0.90 5.24 -25.92
C ASP A 115 1.06 4.31 -24.72
N LYS A 116 0.00 3.53 -24.45
CA LYS A 116 -0.13 2.75 -23.22
C LYS A 116 0.57 1.39 -23.28
N ASP A 117 0.86 0.91 -24.49
CA ASP A 117 1.45 -0.40 -24.77
C ASP A 117 2.97 -0.31 -24.97
N ARG A 118 3.52 0.90 -25.03
CA ARG A 118 4.95 1.11 -25.20
C ARG A 118 5.68 1.07 -23.87
N SER A 119 6.79 0.33 -23.85
CA SER A 119 7.73 0.30 -22.73
C SER A 119 9.17 0.24 -23.24
N CYS A 120 10.07 0.99 -22.58
CA CYS A 120 11.51 0.89 -22.76
C CYS A 120 12.18 -0.08 -21.77
N LEU A 121 11.40 -0.67 -20.85
CA LEU A 121 11.93 -1.56 -19.83
C LEU A 121 12.04 -3.00 -20.38
N PRO A 122 13.13 -3.72 -20.01
CA PRO A 122 13.26 -5.14 -20.35
C PRO A 122 12.20 -5.96 -19.61
N ALA A 123 11.76 -7.06 -20.24
CA ALA A 123 10.90 -8.03 -19.56
C ALA A 123 11.68 -8.69 -18.40
N ARG A 124 11.01 -8.85 -17.25
CA ARG A 124 11.55 -9.53 -16.07
C ARG A 124 10.43 -10.24 -15.32
N SER A 125 10.80 -11.27 -14.57
CA SER A 125 9.88 -12.06 -13.74
C SER A 125 10.33 -12.08 -12.30
N THR A 126 9.37 -12.13 -11.38
CA THR A 126 9.58 -12.47 -9.97
C THR A 126 9.01 -13.85 -9.69
N PHE A 127 9.02 -14.25 -8.42
CA PHE A 127 8.26 -15.40 -7.93
C PHE A 127 6.78 -15.38 -8.35
N TYR A 128 6.16 -14.19 -8.42
CA TYR A 128 4.75 -13.99 -8.80
C TYR A 128 4.49 -14.01 -10.31
N GLY A 129 5.53 -14.20 -11.13
CA GLY A 129 5.43 -14.25 -12.59
C GLY A 129 5.93 -12.98 -13.28
N GLN A 130 5.36 -12.67 -14.45
CA GLN A 130 5.80 -11.53 -15.26
C GLN A 130 5.40 -10.21 -14.62
N ILE A 131 6.35 -9.28 -14.52
CA ILE A 131 6.09 -7.95 -13.96
C ILE A 131 5.47 -7.06 -15.04
N PRO A 132 4.42 -6.28 -14.72
CA PRO A 132 3.87 -5.27 -15.61
C PRO A 132 4.95 -4.30 -16.11
N ARG A 133 5.03 -4.09 -17.42
CA ARG A 133 6.08 -3.25 -18.04
C ARG A 133 5.51 -2.05 -18.81
N THR A 134 4.30 -2.14 -19.33
CA THR A 134 3.60 -1.06 -20.03
C THR A 134 2.67 -0.30 -19.08
N ALA A 135 2.22 0.88 -19.49
CA ALA A 135 1.24 1.62 -18.71
C ALA A 135 -0.10 0.90 -18.62
N LEU A 136 -0.51 0.20 -19.69
CA LEU A 136 -1.71 -0.63 -19.70
C LEU A 136 -1.59 -1.79 -18.70
N GLU A 137 -0.52 -2.57 -18.79
CA GLU A 137 -0.31 -3.71 -17.88
C GLU A 137 -0.24 -3.26 -16.42
N MET A 138 0.46 -2.16 -16.14
CA MET A 138 0.55 -1.61 -14.78
C MET A 138 -0.84 -1.18 -14.29
N TYR A 139 -1.61 -0.51 -15.15
CA TYR A 139 -2.96 -0.08 -14.81
C TYR A 139 -3.89 -1.27 -14.53
N GLU A 140 -3.86 -2.29 -15.39
CA GLU A 140 -4.67 -3.49 -15.21
C GLU A 140 -4.28 -4.24 -13.95
N HIS A 141 -2.99 -4.41 -13.70
CA HIS A 141 -2.49 -5.05 -12.49
C HIS A 141 -2.97 -4.33 -11.22
N THR A 142 -2.72 -3.01 -11.11
CA THR A 142 -3.12 -2.22 -9.94
C THR A 142 -4.65 -2.12 -9.79
N LYS A 143 -5.41 -2.14 -10.88
CA LYS A 143 -6.88 -2.18 -10.81
C LYS A 143 -7.39 -3.55 -10.34
N ASN A 144 -6.81 -4.63 -10.84
CA ASN A 144 -7.34 -5.98 -10.68
C ASN A 144 -7.03 -6.64 -9.33
N VAL A 145 -6.24 -5.99 -8.47
CA VAL A 145 -6.09 -6.41 -7.06
C VAL A 145 -7.24 -5.94 -6.16
N ASN A 146 -8.25 -5.23 -6.69
CA ASN A 146 -9.37 -4.72 -5.88
C ASN A 146 -10.19 -5.80 -5.21
N ASN A 147 -10.66 -6.76 -6.01
CA ASN A 147 -11.43 -7.88 -5.48
C ASN A 147 -10.61 -8.75 -4.53
N TYR A 148 -9.29 -8.83 -4.72
CA TYR A 148 -8.40 -9.55 -3.82
C TYR A 148 -8.40 -8.89 -2.45
N TYR A 149 -7.91 -7.65 -2.32
CA TYR A 149 -7.80 -6.97 -1.02
C TYR A 149 -9.12 -6.85 -0.27
N PHE A 150 -10.21 -6.45 -0.94
CA PHE A 150 -11.53 -6.42 -0.28
C PHE A 150 -12.05 -7.83 0.04
N GLY A 151 -11.76 -8.82 -0.82
CA GLY A 151 -12.18 -10.19 -0.62
C GLY A 151 -11.53 -10.86 0.58
N GLU A 152 -10.25 -10.53 0.88
CA GLU A 152 -9.52 -11.06 2.04
C GLU A 152 -10.18 -10.65 3.37
N ILE A 153 -10.89 -9.52 3.40
CA ILE A 153 -11.67 -9.06 4.56
C ILE A 153 -13.18 -9.35 4.42
N GLY A 154 -13.56 -10.27 3.53
CA GLY A 154 -14.95 -10.70 3.35
C GLY A 154 -15.87 -9.72 2.62
N VAL A 155 -15.31 -8.70 1.93
CA VAL A 155 -16.08 -7.75 1.12
C VAL A 155 -16.18 -8.23 -0.33
N PRO A 156 -17.38 -8.48 -0.88
CA PRO A 156 -17.56 -9.06 -2.22
C PRO A 156 -17.40 -8.01 -3.35
N ALA A 157 -16.25 -7.33 -3.41
CA ALA A 157 -15.96 -6.35 -4.45
C ALA A 157 -15.58 -7.00 -5.79
N ASP A 158 -15.75 -6.27 -6.89
CA ASP A 158 -15.30 -6.67 -8.23
C ASP A 158 -14.22 -5.71 -8.80
N ASN A 159 -13.72 -5.99 -10.01
CA ASN A 159 -12.71 -5.18 -10.70
C ASN A 159 -13.28 -4.36 -11.88
N LYS A 160 -14.59 -4.09 -11.88
CA LYS A 160 -15.28 -3.44 -12.99
C LYS A 160 -15.08 -1.92 -12.99
N GLY A 161 -15.16 -1.35 -14.18
CA GLY A 161 -14.95 0.07 -14.39
C GLY A 161 -13.48 0.46 -14.31
N THR A 162 -13.26 1.71 -13.92
CA THR A 162 -11.94 2.28 -13.66
C THR A 162 -11.44 1.91 -12.26
N ILE A 163 -10.14 2.09 -12.01
CA ILE A 163 -9.58 1.90 -10.65
C ILE A 163 -10.29 2.75 -9.60
N LEU A 164 -10.74 3.96 -9.93
CA LEU A 164 -11.48 4.81 -9.00
C LEU A 164 -12.87 4.22 -8.72
N GLU A 165 -13.63 3.88 -9.77
CA GLU A 165 -14.99 3.34 -9.63
C GLU A 165 -15.00 2.02 -8.86
N CYS A 166 -14.05 1.10 -9.11
CA CYS A 166 -14.02 -0.15 -8.35
C CYS A 166 -13.65 0.06 -6.87
N ARG A 167 -12.85 1.08 -6.54
CA ARG A 167 -12.52 1.41 -5.14
C ARG A 167 -13.71 2.06 -4.45
N GLU A 168 -14.39 2.98 -5.12
CA GLU A 168 -15.63 3.60 -4.62
C GLU A 168 -16.70 2.54 -4.33
N HIS A 169 -16.92 1.59 -5.25
CA HIS A 169 -17.85 0.48 -5.03
C HIS A 169 -17.39 -0.45 -3.91
N GLY A 170 -16.10 -0.78 -3.83
CA GLY A 170 -15.55 -1.63 -2.75
C GLY A 170 -15.78 -1.01 -1.37
N PHE A 171 -15.49 0.28 -1.21
CA PHE A 171 -15.78 0.99 0.04
C PHE A 171 -17.27 1.06 0.34
N ALA A 172 -18.13 1.28 -0.66
CA ALA A 172 -19.57 1.28 -0.44
C ALA A 172 -20.09 -0.08 0.05
N LEU A 173 -19.54 -1.19 -0.46
CA LEU A 173 -19.86 -2.54 0.00
C LEU A 173 -19.34 -2.80 1.42
N LEU A 174 -18.13 -2.32 1.75
CA LEU A 174 -17.58 -2.41 3.11
C LEU A 174 -18.45 -1.65 4.11
N GLU A 175 -18.87 -0.42 3.77
CA GLU A 175 -19.70 0.44 4.62
C GLU A 175 -21.12 -0.10 4.85
N ASP A 176 -21.62 -0.99 3.96
CA ASP A 176 -22.90 -1.68 4.13
C ASP A 176 -22.80 -2.86 5.10
N GLN A 177 -21.60 -3.33 5.42
CA GLN A 177 -21.41 -4.42 6.38
C GLN A 177 -21.63 -3.93 7.82
N PRO A 178 -22.25 -4.75 8.67
CA PRO A 178 -22.35 -4.44 10.10
C PRO A 178 -20.94 -4.43 10.70
N HIS A 179 -20.68 -3.51 11.62
CA HIS A 179 -19.43 -3.46 12.37
C HIS A 179 -18.16 -3.28 11.50
N PHE A 180 -18.26 -2.65 10.32
CA PHE A 180 -17.10 -2.44 9.42
C PHE A 180 -15.95 -1.62 10.02
N LEU A 181 -16.17 -0.97 11.17
CA LEU A 181 -15.15 -0.24 11.93
C LEU A 181 -14.49 -1.08 13.03
N ASP A 182 -14.99 -2.28 13.34
CA ASP A 182 -14.40 -3.14 14.38
C ASP A 182 -13.02 -3.68 13.97
N ASN A 183 -12.67 -3.55 12.68
CA ASN A 183 -11.35 -3.82 12.11
C ASN A 183 -10.86 -5.24 12.45
N HIS A 184 -11.73 -6.23 12.23
CA HIS A 184 -11.45 -7.62 12.53
C HIS A 184 -10.24 -8.13 11.75
N THR A 185 -9.42 -8.95 12.39
CA THR A 185 -8.34 -9.65 11.68
C THR A 185 -8.88 -10.92 11.00
N TYR A 186 -8.58 -11.08 9.72
CA TYR A 186 -8.93 -12.23 8.90
C TYR A 186 -7.68 -13.02 8.54
N SER A 187 -7.79 -14.35 8.49
CA SER A 187 -6.76 -15.20 7.89
C SER A 187 -6.98 -15.26 6.39
N GLY A 188 -6.01 -14.75 5.65
CA GLY A 188 -6.05 -14.65 4.20
C GLY A 188 -5.85 -15.97 3.48
N SER A 189 -6.02 -15.90 2.17
CA SER A 189 -5.96 -17.03 1.23
C SER A 189 -4.62 -17.77 1.25
N TYR A 190 -3.52 -17.10 1.62
CA TYR A 190 -2.19 -17.71 1.73
C TYR A 190 -1.69 -17.83 3.18
N GLY A 191 -2.57 -17.62 4.16
CA GLY A 191 -2.25 -17.72 5.59
C GLY A 191 -1.67 -16.45 6.21
N GLU A 192 -1.62 -15.35 5.46
CA GLU A 192 -1.34 -14.00 5.99
C GLU A 192 -2.51 -13.45 6.81
N GLU A 193 -2.29 -12.37 7.56
CA GLU A 193 -3.34 -11.68 8.32
C GLU A 193 -3.75 -10.37 7.61
N TRP A 194 -5.07 -10.09 7.59
CA TRP A 194 -5.65 -8.89 6.99
C TRP A 194 -6.57 -8.18 7.98
N SER A 195 -6.67 -6.85 7.93
CA SER A 195 -7.71 -6.07 8.62
C SER A 195 -8.38 -5.04 7.71
#